data_AF-A0ABD5S410-F1
#
_entry.id   AF-A0ABD5S410-F1
#
_cell.length_a   1.000
_cell.length_b   1.000
_cell.length_c   1.000
_cell.angle_alpha   90.00
_cell.angle_beta   90.00
_cell.angle_gamma   90.00
#
_symmetry.space_group_name_H-M   'P 1'
#
loop_
_entity.id
_entity.type
_entity.pdbx_description
1 polymer ?
#
loop_
_entity_poly.entity_id
_entity_poly.type
_entity_poly.pdbx_seq_one_letter_code
_entity_poly.pdbx_strand_id
1 'polypeptide(L)' 'MRVSDEDGVRTITFDRPESKNAMALELATDLADELAALDPEPLDACVLTGDAFSA' A
#
# COMPACT_ATOMS: atom_id res chain seq x y z
N MET A 1 -4.60 -3.62 -5.27
CA MET A 1 -3.44 -2.96 -4.63
C MET A 1 -2.19 -3.44 -5.34
N ARG A 2 -1.16 -2.60 -5.47
CA ARG A 2 0.14 -2.97 -6.03
C ARG A 2 1.23 -2.63 -5.02
N VAL A 3 2.21 -3.52 -4.91
CA VAL A 3 3.37 -3.36 -4.03
C VAL A 3 4.64 -3.48 -4.86
N SER A 4 5.61 -2.61 -4.61
CA SER A 4 6.94 -2.65 -5.22
C SER A 4 7.98 -2.19 -4.22
N ASP A 5 9.16 -2.83 -4.25
CA ASP A 5 10.29 -2.50 -3.39
C ASP A 5 11.45 -2.01 -4.26
N GLU A 6 11.91 -0.77 -4.03
CA GLU A 6 13.01 -0.14 -4.77
C GLU A 6 13.88 0.66 -3.80
N ASP A 7 15.21 0.47 -3.85
CA ASP A 7 16.20 1.20 -3.04
C ASP A 7 15.87 1.30 -1.54
N GLY A 8 15.41 0.18 -0.94
CA GLY A 8 15.04 0.12 0.49
C GLY A 8 13.68 0.76 0.80
N VAL A 9 12.91 1.16 -0.21
CA VAL A 9 11.58 1.76 -0.03
C VAL A 9 10.51 0.83 -0.57
N ARG A 10 9.57 0.44 0.28
CA ARG A 10 8.33 -0.24 -0.15
C ARG A 10 7.29 0.81 -0.56
N THR A 11 6.74 0.69 -1.75
CA THR A 11 5.64 1.52 -2.23
C THR A 11 4.38 0.67 -2.37
N ILE A 12 3.33 1.04 -1.62
CA ILE A 12 1.99 0.45 -1.68
C ILE A 12 1.06 1.43 -2.40
N THR A 13 0.59 1.03 -3.58
CA THR A 13 -0.32 1.83 -4.41
C THR A 13 -1.74 1.27 -4.38
N PHE A 14 -2.71 2.11 -4.02
CA PHE A 14 -4.13 1.79 -4.19
C PHE A 14 -4.53 1.95 -5.67
N ASP A 15 -4.81 0.80 -6.30
CA ASP A 15 -5.17 0.66 -7.71
C ASP A 15 -6.65 0.26 -7.87
N ARG A 16 -7.57 1.04 -7.31
CA ARG A 16 -9.04 0.87 -7.45
C ARG A 16 -9.71 2.15 -7.97
N PRO A 17 -9.36 2.60 -9.19
CA PRO A 17 -9.85 3.87 -9.73
C PRO A 17 -11.38 3.90 -9.89
N GLU A 18 -12.03 2.77 -10.16
CA GLU A 18 -13.48 2.65 -10.32
C GLU A 18 -14.27 3.02 -9.05
N SER A 19 -13.63 2.88 -7.89
CA SER A 19 -14.20 3.22 -6.58
C SER A 19 -13.44 4.33 -5.88
N LYS A 20 -12.60 5.10 -6.60
CA LYS A 20 -11.75 6.16 -6.04
C LYS A 20 -10.93 5.72 -4.83
N ASN A 21 -10.45 4.48 -4.83
CA ASN A 21 -9.71 3.90 -3.70
C ASN A 21 -10.49 3.92 -2.37
N ALA A 22 -11.83 3.80 -2.43
CA ALA A 22 -12.67 3.64 -1.25
C ALA A 22 -12.23 2.43 -0.41
N MET A 23 -12.15 2.62 0.90
CA MET A 23 -11.67 1.62 1.85
C MET A 23 -12.72 0.53 2.09
N ALA A 24 -12.67 -0.53 1.27
CA ALA A 24 -13.46 -1.75 1.47
C ALA A 24 -12.75 -2.71 2.43
N LEU A 25 -13.50 -3.63 3.05
CA LEU A 25 -12.97 -4.60 4.01
C LEU A 25 -11.76 -5.37 3.47
N GLU A 26 -11.89 -5.92 2.26
CA GLU A 26 -10.81 -6.65 1.58
C GLU A 26 -9.55 -5.81 1.44
N LEU A 27 -9.67 -4.56 0.99
CA LEU A 27 -8.52 -3.65 0.85
C LEU A 27 -7.90 -3.31 2.21
N ALA A 28 -8.71 -3.15 3.25
CA ALA A 28 -8.23 -2.86 4.60
C ALA A 28 -7.50 -4.07 5.21
N THR A 29 -7.98 -5.29 4.96
CA THR A 29 -7.31 -6.52 5.37
C THR A 29 -5.98 -6.69 4.64
N ASP A 30 -5.96 -6.57 3.31
CA ASP A 30 -4.74 -6.68 2.51
C ASP A 30 -3.70 -5.63 2.94
N LEU A 31 -4.13 -4.39 3.18
CA LEU A 31 -3.24 -3.33 3.65
C LEU A 31 -2.67 -3.64 5.05
N ALA A 32 -3.48 -4.17 5.96
CA ALA A 32 -3.02 -4.52 7.30
C ALA A 32 -1.96 -5.63 7.25
N ASP A 33 -2.15 -6.63 6.39
CA ASP A 33 -1.20 -7.72 6.20
C ASP A 33 0.14 -7.21 5.62
N GLU A 34 0.09 -6.31 4.62
CA GLU A 34 1.31 -5.71 4.05
C GLU A 34 2.08 -4.84 5.06
N LEU A 35 1.37 -4.05 5.87
CA LEU A 35 2.00 -3.24 6.92
C LEU A 35 2.59 -4.11 8.03
N ALA A 36 1.96 -5.22 8.37
CA ALA A 36 2.47 -6.17 9.35
C ALA A 36 3.71 -6.94 8.85
N ALA A 37 3.87 -7.07 7.53
CA ALA A 37 5.00 -7.73 6.90
C ALA A 37 6.22 -6.80 6.65
N LEU A 38 6.14 -5.51 7.03
CA LEU A 38 7.28 -4.59 6.91
C LEU A 38 8.42 -5.00 7.84
N ASP A 39 9.63 -5.03 7.26
CA ASP A 39 10.86 -5.38 7.97
C ASP A 39 11.85 -4.21 7.86
N PRO A 40 12.29 -3.60 8.99
CA PRO A 40 13.27 -2.52 8.97
C PRO A 40 14.69 -2.96 8.63
N GLU A 41 14.98 -4.27 8.55
CA GLU A 41 16.29 -4.74 8.09
C GLU A 41 16.54 -4.45 6.59
N PRO A 42 15.62 -4.82 5.66
CA PRO A 42 15.74 -4.49 4.24
C PRO A 42 15.07 -3.17 3.84
N LEU A 43 14.21 -2.58 4.68
CA LEU A 43 13.44 -1.38 4.34
C LEU A 43 13.77 -0.18 5.23
N ASP A 44 14.09 0.93 4.60
CA ASP A 44 14.28 2.24 5.25
C ASP A 44 12.96 3.00 5.39
N ALA A 45 12.01 2.79 4.47
CA ALA A 45 10.74 3.52 4.45
C ALA A 45 9.61 2.74 3.75
N CYS A 46 8.38 3.14 4.06
CA CYS A 46 7.17 2.70 3.36
C CYS A 46 6.35 3.92 2.89
N VAL A 47 5.97 3.92 1.62
CA VAL A 47 5.14 4.93 0.97
C VAL A 47 3.77 4.34 0.67
N LEU A 48 2.72 5.00 1.13
CA LEU A 48 1.34 4.70 0.75
C LEU A 48 0.83 5.77 -0.21
N THR A 49 0.32 5.36 -1.37
CA THR A 49 -0.12 6.30 -2.42
C THR A 49 -1.24 5.74 -3.31
N GLY A 50 -1.74 6.55 -4.24
CA GLY A 50 -2.77 6.22 -5.23
C GLY A 50 -3.08 7.43 -6.12
N ASP A 51 -3.60 7.20 -7.34
CA ASP A 51 -3.93 8.25 -8.32
C ASP A 51 -4.91 9.31 -7.74
N ALA A 52 -5.81 8.85 -6.87
CA ALA A 52 -6.37 9.63 -5.77
C ALA A 52 -6.05 8.86 -4.47
N PHE A 53 -5.81 9.55 -3.35
CA PHE A 53 -5.40 8.83 -2.14
C PHE A 53 -6.50 7.86 -1.66
N SER A 54 -7.65 8.37 -1.24
CA SER A 54 -8.84 7.59 -0.89
C SER A 54 -10.03 8.54 -0.81
N ALA A 55 -11.25 8.05 -1.02
CA ALA A 55 -12.49 8.83 -1.03
C ALA A 55 -13.45 8.44 0.10
#